data_AF-A0A2S9K0U1-F1
#
_entry.id   AF-A0A2S9K0U1-F1
#
_cell.length_a   1.000
_cell.length_b   1.000
_cell.length_c   1.000
_cell.angle_alpha   90.00
_cell.angle_beta   90.00
_cell.angle_gamma   90.00
#
_symmetry.space_group_name_H-M   'P 1'
#
loop_
_entity.id
_entity.type
_entity.pdbx_description
1 polymer ?
#
loop_
_entity_poly.entity_id
_entity_poly.type
_entity_poly.pdbx_seq_one_letter_code
_entity_poly.pdbx_strand_id
1 'polypeptide(L)'
;MKSLVTLPSYANEADFNRLRLQSEQAEARGDIRQSIRATLKMLDLKPSDVATMLVLSGLYGKAGQAEQQLVWTKKILKLQPKHFDAVINQGNAQAALGNTQAAKDSFYKAKDIDPSSPVVPYSLGVLAQSMEKDQEAIGFFQQALKLSPSFEDALFNLAVSQANVGRTREAIAALDRLLKKNPGAEDARQLRDSLVRR
;
A
#
# COMPACT_ATOMS: atom_id res chain seq x y z
N MET A 1 24.18 2.10 -39.43
CA MET A 1 23.38 0.87 -39.62
C MET A 1 23.06 0.23 -38.27
N LYS A 2 21.80 0.33 -37.85
CA LYS A 2 21.05 -0.68 -37.10
C LYS A 2 19.59 -0.34 -37.37
N SER A 3 18.97 -1.06 -38.31
CA SER A 3 17.55 -0.89 -38.61
C SER A 3 16.76 -1.24 -37.37
N LEU A 4 15.96 -0.30 -36.87
CA LEU A 4 14.87 -0.59 -35.95
C LEU A 4 13.90 -1.51 -36.69
N VAL A 5 14.05 -2.82 -36.46
CA VAL A 5 13.00 -3.78 -36.81
C VAL A 5 11.88 -3.49 -35.81
N THR A 6 10.93 -2.64 -36.19
CA THR A 6 9.68 -2.48 -35.45
C THR A 6 8.94 -3.80 -35.57
N LEU A 7 8.99 -4.60 -34.50
CA LEU A 7 8.23 -5.85 -34.41
C LEU A 7 6.74 -5.56 -34.64
N PRO A 8 5.98 -6.49 -35.23
CA PRO A 8 4.54 -6.33 -35.42
C PRO A 8 3.85 -6.01 -34.09
N SER A 9 2.86 -5.12 -34.10
CA SER A 9 2.11 -4.73 -32.89
C SER A 9 1.57 -5.93 -32.10
N TYR A 10 1.28 -7.04 -32.78
CA TYR A 10 0.82 -8.29 -32.15
C TYR A 10 1.92 -9.01 -31.34
N ALA A 11 3.17 -8.98 -31.81
CA ALA A 11 4.30 -9.59 -31.09
C ALA A 11 4.59 -8.85 -29.78
N ASN A 12 4.50 -7.52 -29.79
CA ASN A 12 4.67 -6.69 -28.60
C ASN A 12 3.55 -6.93 -27.56
N GLU A 13 2.32 -7.17 -28.02
CA GLU A 13 1.18 -7.47 -27.12
C GLU A 13 1.31 -8.85 -26.46
N ALA A 14 1.73 -9.87 -27.22
CA ALA A 14 1.98 -11.21 -26.68
C ALA A 14 3.15 -11.21 -25.67
N ASP A 15 4.24 -10.51 -26.00
CA ASP A 15 5.39 -10.36 -25.11
C ASP A 15 5.04 -9.60 -23.83
N PHE A 16 4.25 -8.52 -23.94
CA PHE A 16 3.76 -7.76 -22.79
C PHE A 16 2.93 -8.65 -21.84
N ASN A 17 1.98 -9.42 -22.37
CA ASN A 17 1.16 -10.33 -21.57
C ASN A 17 1.98 -11.45 -20.92
N ARG A 18 2.99 -12.00 -21.63
CA ARG A 18 3.91 -12.99 -21.06
C ARG A 18 4.71 -12.40 -19.89
N LEU A 19 5.23 -11.18 -20.04
CA LEU A 19 5.98 -10.50 -18.99
C LEU A 19 5.10 -10.17 -17.77
N ARG A 20 3.84 -9.76 -18.00
CA ARG A 20 2.86 -9.53 -16.94
C ARG A 20 2.63 -10.80 -16.11
N LEU A 21 2.37 -11.92 -16.76
CA LEU A 21 2.20 -13.21 -16.08
C LEU A 21 3.46 -13.62 -15.30
N GLN A 22 4.65 -13.41 -15.87
CA GLN A 22 5.91 -13.67 -15.17
C GLN A 22 6.06 -12.80 -13.92
N SER A 23 5.64 -11.53 -14.00
CA SER A 23 5.67 -10.61 -12.86
C SER A 23 4.73 -11.04 -11.75
N GLU A 24 3.48 -11.37 -12.09
CA GLU A 24 2.45 -11.85 -11.16
C GLU A 24 2.86 -13.16 -10.47
N GLN A 25 3.42 -14.12 -11.23
CA GLN A 25 3.91 -15.39 -10.68
C GLN A 25 5.15 -15.21 -9.79
N ALA A 26 6.04 -14.28 -10.12
CA ALA A 26 7.18 -13.96 -9.27
C ALA A 26 6.71 -13.34 -7.95
N GLU A 27 5.78 -12.39 -8.02
CA GLU A 27 5.18 -11.76 -6.84
C GLU A 27 4.44 -12.77 -5.95
N ALA A 28 3.65 -13.68 -6.53
CA ALA A 28 2.95 -14.74 -5.79
C ALA A 28 3.91 -15.69 -5.05
N ARG A 29 5.15 -15.85 -5.54
CA ARG A 29 6.20 -16.64 -4.89
C ARG A 29 7.07 -15.81 -3.93
N GLY A 30 6.77 -14.52 -3.76
CA GLY A 30 7.56 -13.59 -2.95
C GLY A 30 8.88 -13.14 -3.60
N ASP A 31 9.15 -13.49 -4.86
CA ASP A 31 10.32 -13.02 -5.59
C ASP A 31 10.08 -11.62 -6.18
N ILE A 32 10.06 -10.62 -5.29
CA ILE A 32 9.85 -9.21 -5.65
C ILE A 32 10.92 -8.72 -6.63
N ARG A 33 12.15 -9.26 -6.57
CA ARG A 33 13.23 -8.86 -7.50
C ARG A 33 12.94 -9.31 -8.92
N GLN A 34 12.51 -10.56 -9.11
CA GLN A 34 12.12 -11.04 -10.43
C GLN A 34 10.88 -10.32 -10.95
N SER A 35 9.90 -10.04 -10.09
CA SER A 35 8.70 -9.28 -10.44
C SER A 35 9.06 -7.87 -10.95
N ILE A 36 9.90 -7.12 -10.23
CA ILE A 36 10.40 -5.80 -10.66
C ILE A 36 11.07 -5.87 -12.04
N ARG A 37 11.94 -6.87 -12.28
CA ARG A 37 12.62 -7.02 -13.57
C ARG A 37 11.65 -7.29 -14.73
N ALA A 38 10.63 -8.12 -14.51
CA ALA A 38 9.62 -8.40 -15.53
C ALA A 38 8.79 -7.15 -15.83
N THR A 39 8.36 -6.42 -14.80
CA THR A 39 7.58 -5.18 -14.92
C THR A 39 8.39 -4.06 -15.61
N LEU A 40 9.69 -3.95 -15.37
CA LEU A 40 10.55 -3.00 -16.09
C LEU A 40 10.58 -3.30 -17.60
N LYS A 41 10.68 -4.57 -18.00
CA LYS A 41 10.62 -4.97 -19.41
C LYS A 41 9.27 -4.68 -20.06
N MET A 42 8.17 -4.73 -19.29
CA MET A 42 6.86 -4.31 -19.79
C MET A 42 6.87 -2.82 -20.14
N LEU A 43 7.56 -1.99 -19.35
CA LEU A 43 7.72 -0.56 -19.64
C LEU A 43 8.69 -0.30 -20.80
N ASP A 44 9.64 -1.18 -21.09
CA ASP A 44 10.43 -1.08 -22.34
C ASP A 44 9.53 -1.22 -23.58
N LEU A 45 8.44 -2.00 -23.50
CA LEU A 45 7.45 -2.17 -24.57
C LEU A 45 6.41 -1.05 -24.59
N LYS A 46 5.94 -0.61 -23.42
CA LYS A 46 4.93 0.45 -23.26
C LYS A 46 5.39 1.50 -22.23
N PRO A 47 6.29 2.44 -22.60
CA PRO A 47 6.97 3.34 -21.64
C PRO A 47 6.10 4.32 -20.88
N SER A 48 4.85 4.53 -21.28
CA SER A 48 3.90 5.45 -20.65
C SER A 48 2.67 4.73 -20.09
N ASP A 49 2.71 3.40 -19.97
CA ASP A 49 1.61 2.64 -19.38
C ASP A 49 1.53 2.87 -17.86
N VAL A 50 0.58 3.72 -17.46
CA VAL A 50 0.40 4.14 -16.07
C VAL A 50 0.08 2.97 -15.15
N ALA A 51 -0.68 1.97 -15.62
CA ALA A 51 -1.01 0.78 -14.85
C ALA A 51 0.25 -0.02 -14.49
N THR A 52 1.13 -0.27 -15.47
CA THR A 52 2.42 -0.94 -15.24
C THR A 52 3.35 -0.12 -14.34
N MET A 53 3.38 1.21 -14.49
CA MET A 53 4.13 2.08 -13.58
C MET A 53 3.61 1.98 -12.14
N LEU A 54 2.30 1.90 -11.95
CA LEU A 54 1.67 1.77 -10.63
C LEU A 54 2.04 0.44 -9.97
N VAL A 55 1.97 -0.66 -10.73
CA VAL A 55 2.44 -1.98 -10.27
C VAL A 55 3.91 -1.91 -9.86
N LEU A 56 4.76 -1.32 -10.69
CA LEU A 56 6.18 -1.18 -10.40
C LEU A 56 6.45 -0.35 -9.13
N SER A 57 5.71 0.76 -8.96
CA SER A 57 5.76 1.58 -7.74
C SER A 57 5.39 0.76 -6.50
N GLY A 58 4.31 -0.02 -6.56
CA GLY A 58 3.90 -0.92 -5.47
C GLY A 58 4.98 -1.96 -5.13
N LEU A 59 5.61 -2.56 -6.14
CA LEU A 59 6.70 -3.53 -5.96
C LEU A 59 7.93 -2.92 -5.29
N TYR A 60 8.32 -1.70 -5.67
CA TYR A 60 9.40 -0.98 -4.98
C TYR A 60 9.05 -0.67 -3.53
N GLY A 61 7.80 -0.32 -3.24
CA GLY A 61 7.31 -0.18 -1.87
C GLY A 61 7.45 -1.47 -1.06
N LYS A 62 7.01 -2.60 -1.62
CA LYS A 62 7.17 -3.94 -1.00
C LYS A 62 8.63 -4.33 -0.80
N ALA A 63 9.52 -3.90 -1.68
CA ALA A 63 10.96 -4.12 -1.58
C ALA A 63 11.69 -3.19 -0.58
N GLY A 64 10.97 -2.26 0.06
CA GLY A 64 11.57 -1.24 0.94
C GLY A 64 12.39 -0.18 0.19
N GLN A 65 12.29 -0.10 -1.13
CA GLN A 65 13.04 0.82 -1.98
C GLN A 65 12.25 2.11 -2.21
N ALA A 66 12.08 2.89 -1.14
CA ALA A 66 11.23 4.08 -1.13
C ALA A 66 11.67 5.15 -2.15
N GLU A 67 12.97 5.32 -2.39
CA GLU A 67 13.46 6.26 -3.41
C GLU A 67 12.99 5.88 -4.82
N GLN A 68 13.06 4.60 -5.19
CA GLN A 68 12.60 4.11 -6.47
C GLN A 68 11.07 4.21 -6.58
N GLN A 69 10.35 3.88 -5.50
CA GLN A 69 8.90 4.07 -5.44
C GLN A 69 8.54 5.53 -5.74
N LEU A 70 9.25 6.50 -5.15
CA LEU A 70 9.03 7.93 -5.37
C LEU A 70 9.33 8.37 -6.81
N VAL A 71 10.35 7.80 -7.45
CA VAL A 71 10.64 8.06 -8.88
C VAL A 71 9.46 7.64 -9.75
N TRP A 72 8.89 6.46 -9.51
CA TRP A 72 7.79 5.95 -10.33
C TRP A 72 6.47 6.67 -10.05
N THR A 73 6.15 7.01 -8.80
CA THR A 73 4.95 7.81 -8.50
C THR A 73 5.04 9.20 -9.11
N LYS A 74 6.21 9.85 -9.10
CA LYS A 74 6.42 11.14 -9.79
C LYS A 74 6.16 11.04 -11.29
N LYS A 75 6.57 9.95 -11.95
CA LYS A 75 6.28 9.73 -13.38
C LYS A 75 4.78 9.59 -13.63
N ILE A 76 4.07 8.80 -12.82
CA ILE A 76 2.62 8.64 -12.92
C ILE A 76 1.92 9.98 -12.73
N LEU A 77 2.28 10.72 -11.68
CA LEU A 77 1.62 11.98 -11.33
C LEU A 77 1.93 13.12 -12.30
N LYS A 78 3.01 13.03 -13.08
CA LYS A 78 3.24 13.92 -14.23
C LYS A 78 2.24 13.68 -15.35
N LEU A 79 1.84 12.43 -15.58
CA LEU A 79 0.86 12.05 -16.60
C LEU A 79 -0.58 12.23 -16.09
N GLN A 80 -0.83 11.90 -14.83
CA GLN A 80 -2.14 11.91 -14.20
C GLN A 80 -2.04 12.52 -12.78
N PRO A 81 -2.10 13.87 -12.66
CA PRO A 81 -1.86 14.58 -11.39
C PRO A 81 -2.82 14.25 -10.24
N LYS A 82 -3.98 13.66 -10.56
CA LYS A 82 -5.04 13.25 -9.63
C LYS A 82 -5.19 11.72 -9.53
N HIS A 83 -4.18 10.94 -9.90
CA HIS A 83 -4.23 9.49 -9.76
C HIS A 83 -4.16 9.09 -8.27
N PHE A 84 -5.26 8.59 -7.71
CA PHE A 84 -5.41 8.30 -6.29
C PHE A 84 -4.30 7.37 -5.76
N ASP A 85 -4.14 6.18 -6.33
CA ASP A 85 -3.16 5.19 -5.84
C ASP A 85 -1.70 5.67 -5.92
N ALA A 86 -1.36 6.46 -6.95
CA ALA A 86 -0.03 7.02 -7.08
C ALA A 86 0.26 8.09 -6.02
N VAL A 87 -0.74 8.87 -5.63
CA VAL A 87 -0.63 9.81 -4.50
C VAL A 87 -0.51 9.06 -3.17
N ILE A 88 -1.27 7.98 -2.95
CA ILE A 88 -1.11 7.11 -1.77
C ILE A 88 0.29 6.51 -1.72
N ASN A 89 0.77 5.92 -2.83
CA ASN A 89 2.11 5.34 -2.91
C ASN A 89 3.21 6.40 -2.72
N GLN A 90 2.99 7.64 -3.17
CA GLN A 90 3.91 8.75 -2.90
C GLN A 90 3.96 9.05 -1.40
N GLY A 91 2.81 9.11 -0.73
CA GLY A 91 2.74 9.31 0.72
C GLY A 91 3.45 8.20 1.49
N ASN A 92 3.23 6.93 1.11
CA ASN A 92 3.90 5.77 1.70
C ASN A 92 5.43 5.83 1.51
N ALA A 93 5.89 6.18 0.31
CA ALA A 93 7.33 6.35 0.04
C ALA A 93 7.94 7.47 0.89
N GLN A 94 7.26 8.61 1.02
CA GLN A 94 7.72 9.72 1.86
C GLN A 94 7.76 9.35 3.34
N ALA A 95 6.77 8.60 3.82
CA ALA A 95 6.76 8.09 5.19
C ALA A 95 7.95 7.16 5.46
N ALA A 96 8.23 6.23 4.53
CA ALA A 96 9.37 5.32 4.62
C ALA A 96 10.73 6.04 4.58
N LEU A 97 10.80 7.22 3.95
CA LEU A 97 11.98 8.09 3.94
C LEU A 97 12.08 9.00 5.18
N GLY A 98 11.12 8.94 6.12
CA GLY A 98 11.06 9.83 7.29
C GLY A 98 10.58 11.25 6.98
N ASN A 99 10.13 11.52 5.75
CA ASN A 99 9.61 12.82 5.33
C ASN A 99 8.13 12.98 5.73
N THR A 100 7.88 13.01 7.04
CA THR A 100 6.54 12.99 7.63
C THR A 100 5.60 14.04 7.06
N GLN A 101 6.05 15.29 6.88
CA GLN A 101 5.17 16.35 6.35
C GLN A 101 4.77 16.07 4.91
N ALA A 102 5.72 15.67 4.05
CA ALA A 102 5.44 15.34 2.65
C ALA A 102 4.51 14.11 2.52
N ALA A 103 4.62 13.16 3.45
CA ALA A 103 3.70 12.03 3.55
C ALA A 103 2.27 12.51 3.86
N LYS A 104 2.11 13.36 4.89
CA LYS A 104 0.81 13.96 5.24
C LYS A 104 0.20 14.74 4.08
N ASP A 105 0.99 15.59 3.42
CA ASP A 105 0.52 16.39 2.28
C ASP A 105 0.01 15.50 1.15
N SER A 106 0.70 14.37 0.89
CA SER A 106 0.26 13.38 -0.09
C SER A 106 -1.06 12.72 0.33
N PHE A 107 -1.20 12.28 1.58
CA PHE A 107 -2.44 11.66 2.05
C PHE A 107 -3.62 12.65 2.07
N TYR A 108 -3.42 13.91 2.42
CA TYR A 108 -4.46 14.93 2.32
C TYR A 108 -4.85 15.23 0.87
N LYS A 109 -3.88 15.27 -0.05
CA LYS A 109 -4.18 15.34 -1.48
C LYS A 109 -4.98 14.12 -1.95
N ALA A 110 -4.70 12.92 -1.47
CA ALA A 110 -5.51 11.74 -1.76
C ALA A 110 -6.93 11.86 -1.20
N LYS A 111 -7.10 12.45 -0.01
CA LYS A 111 -8.41 12.78 0.57
C LYS A 111 -9.23 13.70 -0.33
N ASP A 112 -8.59 14.70 -0.94
CA ASP A 112 -9.25 15.64 -1.85
C ASP A 112 -9.67 14.97 -3.17
N ILE A 113 -8.95 13.92 -3.58
CA ILE A 113 -9.26 13.13 -4.79
C ILE A 113 -10.43 12.18 -4.53
N ASP A 114 -10.40 11.43 -3.43
CA ASP A 114 -11.47 10.53 -3.01
C ASP A 114 -11.70 10.62 -1.49
N PRO A 115 -12.67 11.44 -1.06
CA PRO A 115 -13.02 11.59 0.36
C PRO A 115 -13.67 10.35 0.99
N SER A 116 -14.16 9.40 0.16
CA SER A 116 -14.87 8.21 0.62
C SER A 116 -13.96 7.00 0.87
N SER A 117 -12.70 7.09 0.42
CA SER A 117 -11.75 6.01 0.56
C SER A 117 -11.33 5.78 2.01
N PRO A 118 -11.48 4.56 2.56
CA PRO A 118 -10.98 4.22 3.90
C PRO A 118 -9.45 4.16 3.96
N VAL A 119 -8.77 4.08 2.80
CA VAL A 119 -7.31 3.97 2.70
C VAL A 119 -6.63 5.23 3.21
N VAL A 120 -7.20 6.41 2.96
CA VAL A 120 -6.60 7.69 3.39
C VAL A 120 -6.51 7.80 4.92
N PRO A 121 -7.61 7.70 5.70
CA PRO A 121 -7.50 7.71 7.15
C PRO A 121 -6.69 6.52 7.68
N TYR A 122 -6.72 5.35 7.03
CA TYR A 122 -5.84 4.24 7.42
C TYR A 122 -4.36 4.60 7.29
N SER A 123 -3.92 5.15 6.15
CA SER A 123 -2.53 5.59 5.92
C SER A 123 -2.09 6.68 6.91
N LEU A 124 -2.98 7.64 7.23
CA LEU A 124 -2.71 8.65 8.25
C LEU A 124 -2.58 8.02 9.66
N GLY A 125 -3.38 7.00 9.97
CA GLY A 125 -3.29 6.24 11.21
C GLY A 125 -1.97 5.48 11.34
N VAL A 126 -1.55 4.78 10.28
CA VAL A 126 -0.25 4.10 10.23
C VAL A 126 0.90 5.08 10.40
N LEU A 127 0.85 6.24 9.74
CA LEU A 127 1.86 7.29 9.92
C LEU A 127 1.88 7.86 11.34
N ALA A 128 0.70 8.03 11.97
CA ALA A 128 0.63 8.46 13.37
C ALA A 128 1.22 7.42 14.31
N GLN A 129 0.93 6.14 14.09
CA GLN A 129 1.46 5.02 14.85
C GLN A 129 2.99 4.90 14.71
N SER A 130 3.56 5.12 13.51
CA SER A 130 5.02 5.12 13.30
C SER A 130 5.74 6.29 13.99
N MET A 131 4.99 7.31 14.43
CA MET A 131 5.50 8.42 15.26
C MET A 131 5.19 8.22 16.75
N GLU A 132 4.75 7.02 17.16
CA GLU A 132 4.33 6.70 18.53
C GLU A 132 3.15 7.55 19.04
N LYS A 133 2.34 8.10 18.11
CA LYS A 133 1.14 8.90 18.44
C LYS A 133 -0.10 8.03 18.43
N ASP A 134 -0.12 6.99 19.26
CA ASP A 134 -1.19 5.98 19.27
C ASP A 134 -2.58 6.58 19.51
N GLN A 135 -2.70 7.63 20.33
CA GLN A 135 -3.98 8.29 20.57
C GLN A 135 -4.55 8.99 19.31
N GLU A 136 -3.68 9.55 18.47
CA GLU A 136 -4.03 10.13 17.16
C GLU A 136 -4.35 9.01 16.15
N ALA A 137 -3.53 7.96 16.13
CA ALA A 137 -3.73 6.79 15.27
C ALA A 137 -5.10 6.12 15.48
N ILE A 138 -5.53 5.95 16.74
CA ILE A 138 -6.87 5.45 17.09
C ILE A 138 -7.97 6.26 16.39
N GLY A 139 -7.88 7.59 16.42
CA GLY A 139 -8.87 8.46 15.79
C GLY A 139 -8.94 8.29 14.28
N PHE A 140 -7.79 8.06 13.63
CA PHE A 140 -7.71 7.78 12.21
C PHE A 140 -8.20 6.38 11.83
N PHE A 141 -7.83 5.34 12.57
CA PHE A 141 -8.34 3.98 12.30
C PHE A 141 -9.86 3.90 12.51
N GLN A 142 -10.40 4.60 13.52
CA GLN A 142 -11.85 4.71 13.69
C GLN A 142 -12.52 5.41 12.49
N GLN A 143 -11.90 6.43 11.89
CA GLN A 143 -12.40 7.04 10.65
C GLN A 143 -12.38 6.05 9.48
N ALA A 144 -11.30 5.30 9.31
CA ALA A 144 -11.21 4.26 8.29
C ALA A 144 -12.32 3.20 8.47
N LEU A 145 -12.58 2.79 9.71
CA LEU A 145 -13.62 1.81 10.05
C LEU A 145 -15.06 2.36 9.97
N LYS A 146 -15.25 3.68 10.00
CA LYS A 146 -16.55 4.29 9.67
C LYS A 146 -16.84 4.19 8.18
N LEU A 147 -15.83 4.34 7.33
CA LEU A 147 -15.95 4.22 5.87
C LEU A 147 -16.00 2.75 5.42
N SER A 148 -15.24 1.87 6.08
CA SER A 148 -15.23 0.42 5.82
C SER A 148 -15.19 -0.37 7.14
N PRO A 149 -16.36 -0.77 7.69
CA PRO A 149 -16.43 -1.45 8.99
C PRO A 149 -15.73 -2.82 9.08
N SER A 150 -15.40 -3.40 7.92
CA SER A 150 -14.72 -4.70 7.78
C SER A 150 -13.26 -4.57 7.35
N PHE A 151 -12.66 -3.38 7.42
CA PHE A 151 -11.26 -3.20 7.06
C PHE A 151 -10.35 -3.87 8.11
N GLU A 152 -9.89 -5.09 7.80
CA GLU A 152 -9.14 -5.95 8.72
C GLU A 152 -7.86 -5.30 9.24
N ASP A 153 -7.04 -4.72 8.37
CA ASP A 153 -5.80 -4.04 8.77
C ASP A 153 -6.07 -2.86 9.72
N ALA A 154 -7.16 -2.12 9.49
CA ALA A 154 -7.55 -1.01 10.37
C ALA A 154 -8.06 -1.52 11.73
N LEU A 155 -8.74 -2.67 11.79
CA LEU A 155 -9.13 -3.30 13.06
C LEU A 155 -7.91 -3.77 13.85
N PHE A 156 -6.93 -4.39 13.18
CA PHE A 156 -5.72 -4.87 13.81
C PHE A 156 -4.89 -3.70 14.37
N ASN A 157 -4.59 -2.70 13.54
CA ASN A 157 -3.80 -1.55 13.98
C ASN A 157 -4.52 -0.70 15.03
N LEU A 158 -5.85 -0.59 14.97
CA LEU A 158 -6.65 0.01 16.05
C LEU A 158 -6.42 -0.74 17.36
N ALA A 159 -6.49 -2.07 17.35
CA ALA A 159 -6.28 -2.87 18.56
C ALA A 159 -4.86 -2.71 19.12
N VAL A 160 -3.84 -2.68 18.26
CA VAL A 160 -2.46 -2.42 18.67
C VAL A 160 -2.33 -1.05 19.34
N SER A 161 -2.81 0.02 18.70
CA SER A 161 -2.74 1.35 19.29
C SER A 161 -3.56 1.47 20.59
N GLN A 162 -4.72 0.82 20.68
CA GLN A 162 -5.51 0.76 21.92
C GLN A 162 -4.77 0.03 23.04
N ALA A 163 -4.09 -1.07 22.73
CA ALA A 163 -3.27 -1.79 23.70
C ALA A 163 -2.10 -0.93 24.21
N ASN A 164 -1.43 -0.20 23.31
CA ASN A 164 -0.32 0.69 23.67
C ASN A 164 -0.73 1.80 24.65
N VAL A 165 -1.94 2.35 24.51
CA VAL A 165 -2.47 3.37 25.43
C VAL A 165 -3.24 2.78 26.63
N GLY A 166 -3.12 1.48 26.88
CA GLY A 166 -3.73 0.81 28.04
C GLY A 166 -5.25 0.56 27.94
N ARG A 167 -5.86 0.75 26.76
CA ARG A 167 -7.29 0.48 26.51
C ARG A 167 -7.54 -0.99 26.15
N THR A 168 -7.09 -1.89 27.01
CA THR A 168 -7.07 -3.34 26.79
C THR A 168 -8.43 -3.92 26.39
N ARG A 169 -9.53 -3.49 27.03
CA ARG A 169 -10.88 -3.97 26.71
C ARG A 169 -11.32 -3.61 25.30
N GLU A 170 -11.00 -2.39 24.85
CA GLU A 170 -11.33 -1.95 23.50
C GLU A 170 -10.49 -2.68 22.45
N ALA A 171 -9.21 -2.91 22.74
CA ALA A 171 -8.30 -3.67 21.89
C ALA A 171 -8.81 -5.10 21.66
N ILE A 172 -9.20 -5.81 22.74
CA ILE A 172 -9.78 -7.16 22.65
C ILE A 172 -11.05 -7.13 21.79
N ALA A 173 -11.94 -6.14 21.97
CA ALA A 173 -13.16 -6.03 21.18
C ALA A 173 -12.89 -5.80 19.69
N ALA A 174 -11.87 -5.01 19.34
CA ALA A 174 -11.44 -4.83 17.95
C ALA A 174 -10.89 -6.13 17.34
N LEU A 175 -10.10 -6.90 18.10
CA LEU A 175 -9.57 -8.20 17.69
C LEU A 175 -10.67 -9.26 17.56
N ASP A 176 -11.64 -9.30 18.46
CA ASP A 176 -12.82 -10.16 18.36
C ASP A 176 -13.61 -9.89 17.07
N ARG A 177 -13.78 -8.61 16.70
CA ARG A 177 -14.43 -8.23 15.44
C ARG A 177 -13.64 -8.71 14.23
N LEU A 178 -12.31 -8.58 14.26
CA LEU A 178 -11.42 -9.07 13.19
C LEU A 178 -11.54 -10.59 13.07
N LEU A 179 -11.35 -11.33 14.17
CA LEU A 179 -11.36 -12.80 14.19
C LEU A 179 -12.73 -13.40 13.82
N LYS A 180 -13.82 -12.68 14.10
CA LYS A 180 -15.16 -13.08 13.62
C LYS A 180 -15.26 -13.08 12.09
N LYS A 181 -14.49 -12.22 11.42
CA LYS A 181 -14.47 -12.11 9.94
C LYS A 181 -13.39 -12.99 9.32
N ASN A 182 -12.22 -12.99 9.92
CA ASN A 182 -11.08 -13.78 9.50
C ASN A 182 -10.57 -14.63 10.68
N PRO A 183 -11.16 -15.82 10.90
CA PRO A 183 -10.72 -16.72 11.97
C PRO A 183 -9.28 -17.20 11.81
N GLY A 184 -8.70 -17.09 10.60
CA GLY A 184 -7.33 -17.49 10.27
C GLY A 184 -6.27 -16.44 10.58
N ALA A 185 -6.65 -15.24 11.05
CA ALA A 185 -5.72 -14.18 11.43
C ALA A 185 -4.98 -14.53 12.73
N GLU A 186 -3.90 -15.30 12.61
CA GLU A 186 -3.14 -15.82 13.75
C GLU A 186 -2.51 -14.70 14.59
N ASP A 187 -1.98 -13.65 13.98
CA ASP A 187 -1.40 -12.50 14.69
C ASP A 187 -2.44 -11.81 15.59
N ALA A 188 -3.68 -11.68 15.10
CA ALA A 188 -4.78 -11.09 15.86
C ALA A 188 -5.17 -11.99 17.05
N ARG A 189 -5.18 -13.31 16.86
CA ARG A 189 -5.45 -14.28 17.92
C ARG A 189 -4.38 -14.23 19.01
N GLN A 190 -3.11 -14.23 18.61
CA GLN A 190 -1.99 -14.17 19.54
C GLN A 190 -1.99 -12.89 20.37
N LEU A 191 -2.19 -11.73 19.72
CA LEU A 191 -2.29 -10.45 20.41
C LEU A 191 -3.46 -10.47 21.41
N ARG A 192 -4.64 -10.92 20.98
CA ARG A 192 -5.83 -10.98 21.83
C ARG A 192 -5.60 -11.84 23.07
N ASP A 193 -5.07 -13.04 22.89
CA ASP A 193 -4.83 -13.97 23.99
C ASP A 193 -3.77 -13.44 24.96
N SER A 194 -2.76 -12.72 24.45
CA SER A 194 -1.78 -12.04 25.30
C SER A 194 -2.41 -10.95 26.18
N LEU A 195 -3.43 -10.25 25.68
CA LEU A 195 -4.13 -9.18 26.39
C LEU A 195 -5.12 -9.70 27.44
N VAL A 196 -5.72 -10.88 27.22
CA VAL A 196 -6.62 -11.54 28.18
C VAL A 196 -5.86 -12.11 29.38
N ARG A 197 -4.60 -12.52 29.18
CA ARG A 197 -3.76 -13.12 30.23
C ARG A 197 -3.08 -12.10 31.17
N ARG A 198 -3.16 -10.81 30.86
CA ARG A 198 -2.60 -9.71 31.66
C ARG A 198 -3.59 -9.23 32.71
#